data_AF-A0A4U5N0D3-F1
#
_entry.id   AF-A0A4U5N0D3-F1
#
_cell.length_a   1.000
_cell.length_b   1.000
_cell.length_c   1.000
_cell.angle_alpha   90.00
_cell.angle_beta   90.00
_cell.angle_gamma   90.00
#
_symmetry.space_group_name_H-M   'P 1'
#
loop_
_entity.id
_entity.type
_entity.pdbx_description
1 polymer ?
#
loop_
_entity_poly.entity_id
_entity_poly.type
_entity_poly.pdbx_seq_one_letter_code
_entity_poly.pdbx_strand_id
1 'polypeptide(L)'
;MPVLSLADSALTTIYRDLINAKNFFTPQNRIDNFNITHLVKFQIQQLQSSIAQFYQQFYFLLYDIPLETAIHIEDGVVQAGRTMTNLYLRGWISLEKYHWLSIACGSQELFDSTSAALIESSTTTAPRDGTEMELKIASVTIQSLDDREPGPELESTLLILGYAIKSFIQYGWLDGVAFLIRIIRKREAEYDRDFLRVVTDQMYDKAVEYNRKALKVIDTVASELIIQFVWPNATYDRMKPYFEAIGRRRLERYRLHLRLVKKHPDIGRVIKDLNQFFAEKKIDLFLKYGLYR
;
A
#
# COMPACT_ATOMS: atom_id res chain seq x y z
N MET A 1 -25.90 -14.47 13.58
CA MET A 1 -25.33 -13.12 13.70
C MET A 1 -24.63 -13.02 15.04
N PRO A 2 -23.38 -12.56 15.11
CA PRO A 2 -22.72 -12.36 16.40
C PRO A 2 -23.45 -11.24 17.17
N VAL A 3 -23.68 -11.45 18.46
CA VAL A 3 -24.27 -10.44 19.35
C VAL A 3 -23.19 -9.40 19.61
N LEU A 4 -23.34 -8.23 19.00
CA LEU A 4 -22.47 -7.07 19.25
C LEU A 4 -22.61 -6.67 20.72
N SER A 5 -21.48 -6.34 21.38
CA SER A 5 -21.55 -5.81 22.73
C SER A 5 -22.26 -4.44 22.74
N LEU A 6 -22.74 -4.00 23.90
CA LEU A 6 -23.33 -2.67 24.05
C LEU A 6 -22.34 -1.56 23.65
N ALA A 7 -21.05 -1.77 23.94
CA ALA A 7 -19.98 -0.87 23.54
C ALA A 7 -19.82 -0.81 22.02
N ASP A 8 -19.84 -1.96 21.34
CA ASP A 8 -19.75 -2.02 19.87
C ASP A 8 -20.98 -1.40 19.21
N SER A 9 -22.16 -1.58 19.79
CA SER A 9 -23.41 -0.99 19.30
C SER A 9 -23.42 0.53 19.47
N ALA A 10 -22.94 1.04 20.62
CA ALA A 10 -22.81 2.46 20.87
C ALA A 10 -21.75 3.10 19.96
N LEU A 11 -20.59 2.46 19.80
CA LEU A 11 -19.56 2.87 18.85
C LEU A 11 -20.09 2.91 17.42
N THR A 12 -20.77 1.85 16.97
CA THR A 12 -21.41 1.80 15.64
C THR A 12 -22.41 2.93 15.42
N THR A 13 -23.16 3.31 16.46
CA THR A 13 -24.14 4.40 16.39
C THR A 13 -23.44 5.76 16.34
N ILE A 14 -22.45 6.01 17.21
CA ILE A 14 -21.60 7.21 17.18
C ILE A 14 -20.91 7.33 15.81
N TYR A 15 -20.42 6.22 15.28
CA TYR A 15 -19.82 6.16 13.95
C TYR A 15 -20.84 6.56 12.90
N ARG A 16 -22.01 5.92 12.87
CA ARG A 16 -23.08 6.27 11.92
C ARG A 16 -23.52 7.74 12.04
N ASP A 17 -23.58 8.30 13.24
CA ASP A 17 -23.97 9.70 13.47
C ASP A 17 -22.89 10.69 13.03
N LEU A 18 -21.61 10.40 13.29
CA LEU A 18 -20.48 11.21 12.80
C LEU A 18 -20.43 11.22 11.27
N ILE A 19 -20.73 10.06 10.68
CA ILE A 19 -20.81 9.83 9.25
C ILE A 19 -22.01 10.62 8.66
N ASN A 20 -23.23 10.42 9.17
CA ASN A 20 -24.45 11.06 8.69
C ASN A 20 -24.44 12.60 8.85
N ALA A 21 -23.78 13.11 9.89
CA ALA A 21 -23.69 14.54 10.14
C ALA A 21 -22.68 15.26 9.23
N LYS A 22 -22.04 14.58 8.27
CA LYS A 22 -20.88 15.06 7.50
C LYS A 22 -19.72 15.55 8.39
N ASN A 23 -19.71 15.14 9.66
CA ASN A 23 -18.74 15.55 10.67
C ASN A 23 -17.47 14.70 10.63
N PHE A 24 -17.23 13.96 9.55
CA PHE A 24 -15.97 13.26 9.28
C PHE A 24 -14.73 14.17 9.39
N PHE A 25 -14.92 15.46 9.11
CA PHE A 25 -13.90 16.50 9.12
C PHE A 25 -13.90 17.33 10.41
N THR A 26 -14.67 16.96 11.42
CA THR A 26 -14.67 17.71 12.68
C THR A 26 -13.29 17.61 13.34
N PRO A 27 -12.70 18.74 13.77
CA PRO A 27 -11.35 18.74 14.34
C PRO A 27 -11.25 17.80 15.55
N GLN A 28 -10.13 17.07 15.66
CA GLN A 28 -9.81 16.18 16.79
C GLN A 28 -10.14 16.80 18.16
N ASN A 29 -9.94 18.11 18.29
CA ASN A 29 -10.15 18.90 19.50
C ASN A 29 -11.60 18.90 20.03
N ARG A 30 -12.60 18.52 19.22
CA ARG A 30 -14.00 18.40 19.70
C ARG A 30 -14.25 17.08 20.43
N ILE A 31 -13.54 16.00 20.08
CA ILE A 31 -13.68 14.69 20.74
C ILE A 31 -13.15 14.76 22.18
N ASP A 32 -12.14 15.59 22.41
CA ASP A 32 -11.52 15.74 23.72
C ASP A 32 -12.49 16.31 24.76
N ASN A 33 -13.52 17.03 24.32
CA ASN A 33 -14.56 17.62 25.18
C ASN A 33 -15.65 16.62 25.59
N PHE A 34 -15.73 15.44 24.98
CA PHE A 34 -16.72 14.44 25.38
C PHE A 34 -16.27 13.74 26.68
N ASN A 35 -17.23 13.54 27.59
CA ASN A 35 -17.02 12.81 28.84
C ASN A 35 -17.05 11.28 28.60
N ILE A 36 -16.08 10.79 27.84
CA ILE A 36 -15.88 9.38 27.48
C ILE A 36 -14.45 8.94 27.82
N THR A 37 -14.23 7.63 27.93
CA THR A 37 -12.91 7.09 28.28
C THR A 37 -11.87 7.40 27.21
N HIS A 38 -10.61 7.50 27.61
CA HIS A 38 -9.49 7.74 26.68
C HIS A 38 -9.40 6.69 25.58
N LEU A 39 -9.73 5.43 25.89
CA LEU A 39 -9.77 4.34 24.92
C LEU A 39 -10.81 4.61 23.80
N VAL A 40 -12.02 5.02 24.19
CA VAL A 40 -13.09 5.35 23.22
C VAL A 40 -12.71 6.59 22.40
N LYS A 41 -12.11 7.62 23.01
CA LYS A 41 -11.59 8.79 22.27
C LYS A 41 -10.58 8.37 21.20
N PHE A 42 -9.62 7.52 21.56
CA PHE A 42 -8.62 7.01 20.65
C PHE A 42 -9.26 6.23 19.48
N GLN A 43 -10.23 5.36 19.76
CA GLN A 43 -10.95 4.60 18.71
C GLN A 43 -11.70 5.52 17.74
N ILE A 44 -12.36 6.58 18.24
CA ILE A 44 -13.06 7.55 17.37
C ILE A 44 -12.05 8.33 16.52
N GLN A 45 -10.94 8.80 17.11
CA GLN A 45 -9.90 9.52 16.40
C GLN A 45 -9.23 8.66 15.31
N GLN A 46 -8.97 7.38 15.62
CA GLN A 46 -8.45 6.41 14.65
C GLN A 46 -9.41 6.26 13.47
N LEU A 47 -10.72 6.14 13.75
CA LEU A 47 -11.72 6.03 12.71
C LEU A 47 -11.79 7.28 11.84
N GLN A 48 -11.86 8.47 12.43
CA GLN A 48 -11.91 9.73 11.68
C GLN A 48 -10.70 9.86 10.76
N SER A 49 -9.51 9.55 11.26
CA SER A 49 -8.30 9.54 10.46
C SER A 49 -8.38 8.51 9.32
N SER A 50 -8.91 7.32 9.59
CA SER A 50 -9.07 6.28 8.57
C SER A 50 -10.06 6.68 7.48
N ILE A 51 -11.18 7.32 7.84
CA ILE A 51 -12.17 7.77 6.86
C ILE A 51 -11.64 8.94 6.04
N ALA A 52 -11.00 9.92 6.69
CA ALA A 52 -10.39 11.05 5.98
C ALA A 52 -9.33 10.58 4.97
N GLN A 53 -8.48 9.61 5.38
CA GLN A 53 -7.50 9.01 4.49
C GLN A 53 -8.17 8.28 3.33
N PHE A 54 -9.19 7.46 3.59
CA PHE A 54 -9.93 6.75 2.54
C PHE A 54 -10.58 7.72 1.54
N TYR A 55 -11.22 8.78 2.05
CA TYR A 55 -11.83 9.81 1.21
C TYR A 55 -10.81 10.51 0.32
N GLN A 56 -9.66 10.87 0.88
CA GLN A 56 -8.58 11.51 0.12
C GLN A 56 -8.04 10.58 -0.98
N GLN A 57 -7.87 9.29 -0.68
CA GLN A 57 -7.35 8.30 -1.62
C GLN A 57 -8.31 8.00 -2.78
N PHE A 58 -9.61 8.07 -2.54
CA PHE A 58 -10.64 7.71 -3.51
C PHE A 58 -11.55 8.88 -3.88
N TYR A 59 -11.09 10.12 -3.68
CA TYR A 59 -11.88 11.33 -3.89
C TYR A 59 -12.52 11.39 -5.28
N PHE A 60 -11.76 11.01 -6.31
CA PHE A 60 -12.20 10.98 -7.71
C PHE A 60 -13.47 10.13 -7.94
N LEU A 61 -13.68 9.10 -7.12
CA LEU A 61 -14.85 8.23 -7.18
C LEU A 61 -15.96 8.72 -6.24
N LEU A 62 -15.56 9.16 -5.05
CA LEU A 62 -16.46 9.30 -3.91
C LEU A 62 -17.11 10.68 -3.78
N TYR A 63 -16.71 11.65 -4.59
CA TYR A 63 -17.22 13.03 -4.50
C TYR A 63 -18.75 13.12 -4.56
N ASP A 64 -19.39 12.33 -5.44
CA ASP A 64 -20.84 12.35 -5.67
C ASP A 64 -21.59 11.20 -4.98
N ILE A 65 -20.92 10.43 -4.13
CA ILE A 65 -21.48 9.21 -3.54
C ILE A 65 -21.85 9.47 -2.07
N PRO A 66 -23.07 9.10 -1.62
CA PRO A 66 -23.45 9.15 -0.20
C PRO A 66 -22.76 8.00 0.57
N LEU A 67 -21.48 8.21 0.81
CA LEU A 67 -20.54 7.29 1.43
C LEU A 67 -21.01 6.73 2.76
N GLU A 68 -21.81 7.50 3.49
CA GLU A 68 -22.38 7.13 4.78
C GLU A 68 -23.10 5.79 4.81
N THR A 69 -23.61 5.36 3.66
CA THR A 69 -24.36 4.11 3.54
C THR A 69 -23.58 2.99 2.85
N ALA A 70 -22.36 3.25 2.37
CA ALA A 70 -21.51 2.24 1.72
C ALA A 70 -20.20 1.93 2.45
N ILE A 71 -19.68 2.85 3.27
CA ILE A 71 -18.45 2.64 4.03
C ILE A 71 -18.58 1.40 4.93
N HIS A 72 -17.63 0.48 4.81
CA HIS A 72 -17.48 -0.66 5.72
C HIS A 72 -16.35 -0.38 6.71
N ILE A 73 -16.63 -0.48 8.01
CA ILE A 73 -15.65 -0.28 9.09
C ILE A 73 -15.47 -1.59 9.85
N GLU A 74 -14.22 -1.95 10.11
CA GLU A 74 -13.84 -3.08 10.96
C GLU A 74 -12.63 -2.66 11.79
N ASP A 75 -12.69 -2.91 13.10
CA ASP A 75 -11.65 -2.53 14.07
C ASP A 75 -11.22 -1.05 14.00
N GLY A 76 -12.18 -0.15 13.76
CA GLY A 76 -11.94 1.29 13.67
C GLY A 76 -11.21 1.73 12.39
N VAL A 77 -11.13 0.87 11.38
CA VAL A 77 -10.49 1.14 10.09
C VAL A 77 -11.47 0.90 8.95
N VAL A 78 -11.44 1.77 7.95
CA VAL A 78 -12.22 1.61 6.72
C VAL A 78 -11.65 0.45 5.91
N GLN A 79 -12.50 -0.53 5.63
CA GLN A 79 -12.17 -1.67 4.79
C GLN A 79 -12.44 -1.31 3.32
N ALA A 80 -11.40 -0.88 2.61
CA ALA A 80 -11.52 -0.36 1.25
C ALA A 80 -12.19 -1.37 0.29
N GLY A 81 -11.70 -2.62 0.25
CA GLY A 81 -12.26 -3.65 -0.62
C GLY A 81 -13.75 -3.93 -0.36
N ARG A 82 -14.15 -4.09 0.90
CA ARG A 82 -15.57 -4.29 1.26
C ARG A 82 -16.43 -3.07 0.95
N THR A 83 -15.88 -1.87 1.13
CA THR A 83 -16.55 -0.62 0.76
C THR A 83 -16.81 -0.59 -0.74
N MET A 84 -15.82 -0.93 -1.58
CA MET A 84 -16.00 -1.00 -3.04
C MET A 84 -17.03 -2.05 -3.45
N THR A 85 -17.07 -3.20 -2.78
CA THR A 85 -18.11 -4.21 -3.01
C THR A 85 -19.50 -3.66 -2.71
N ASN A 86 -19.68 -2.92 -1.60
CA ASN A 86 -20.96 -2.29 -1.26
C ASN A 86 -21.38 -1.24 -2.31
N LEU A 87 -20.44 -0.45 -2.82
CA LEU A 87 -20.71 0.54 -3.88
C LEU A 87 -21.22 -0.15 -5.16
N TYR A 88 -20.60 -1.28 -5.53
CA TYR A 88 -21.00 -2.06 -6.70
C TYR A 88 -22.38 -2.70 -6.52
N LEU A 89 -22.63 -3.37 -5.39
CA LEU A 89 -23.92 -4.01 -5.11
C LEU A 89 -25.09 -3.03 -5.02
N ARG A 90 -24.82 -1.76 -4.68
CA ARG A 90 -25.80 -0.67 -4.68
C ARG A 90 -26.01 -0.03 -6.05
N GLY A 91 -25.25 -0.44 -7.08
CA GLY A 91 -25.35 0.08 -8.44
C GLY A 91 -24.77 1.48 -8.62
N TRP A 92 -23.91 1.95 -7.71
CA TRP A 92 -23.32 3.30 -7.79
C TRP A 92 -22.05 3.34 -8.64
N ILE A 93 -21.41 2.18 -8.82
CA ILE A 93 -20.26 2.02 -9.72
C ILE A 93 -20.55 0.87 -10.68
N SER A 94 -20.05 0.98 -11.92
CA SER A 94 -20.15 -0.10 -12.90
C SER A 94 -19.22 -1.26 -12.55
N LEU A 95 -19.47 -2.43 -13.16
CA LEU A 95 -18.58 -3.59 -13.04
C LEU A 95 -17.14 -3.25 -13.46
N GLU A 96 -16.97 -2.48 -14.54
CA GLU A 96 -15.66 -2.04 -15.04
C GLU A 96 -14.91 -1.18 -14.02
N LYS A 97 -15.59 -0.21 -13.40
CA LYS A 97 -14.99 0.58 -12.31
C LYS A 97 -14.66 -0.28 -11.11
N TYR A 98 -15.54 -1.21 -10.75
CA TYR A 98 -15.30 -2.13 -9.64
C TYR A 98 -14.05 -3.00 -9.88
N HIS A 99 -13.88 -3.51 -11.10
CA HIS A 99 -12.69 -4.24 -11.54
C HIS A 99 -11.41 -3.39 -11.46
N TRP A 100 -11.45 -2.15 -11.91
CA TRP A 100 -10.29 -1.25 -11.79
C TRP A 100 -9.93 -0.96 -10.32
N LEU A 101 -10.94 -0.73 -9.48
CA LEU A 101 -10.75 -0.42 -8.06
C LEU A 101 -10.25 -1.62 -7.24
N SER A 102 -10.46 -2.86 -7.69
CA SER A 102 -9.88 -4.04 -7.03
C SER A 102 -8.35 -4.01 -7.09
N ILE A 103 -7.76 -3.41 -8.14
CA ILE A 103 -6.31 -3.15 -8.22
C ILE A 103 -5.89 -2.20 -7.12
N ALA A 104 -6.53 -1.02 -6.99
CA ALA A 104 -6.19 -0.03 -5.96
C ALA A 104 -6.34 -0.59 -4.53
N CYS A 105 -7.35 -1.44 -4.32
CA CYS A 105 -7.62 -2.12 -3.06
C CYS A 105 -6.73 -3.35 -2.82
N GLY A 106 -5.86 -3.70 -3.77
CA GLY A 106 -4.93 -4.83 -3.68
C GLY A 106 -5.57 -6.22 -3.66
N SER A 107 -6.83 -6.35 -4.10
CA SER A 107 -7.58 -7.60 -4.08
C SER A 107 -7.47 -8.34 -5.41
N GLN A 108 -6.58 -9.33 -5.45
CA GLN A 108 -6.38 -10.15 -6.64
C GLN A 108 -7.59 -11.05 -6.92
N GLU A 109 -8.19 -11.65 -5.89
CA GLU A 109 -9.38 -12.50 -6.06
C GLU A 109 -10.54 -11.73 -6.72
N LEU A 110 -10.78 -10.49 -6.30
CA LEU A 110 -11.79 -9.63 -6.92
C LEU A 110 -11.40 -9.23 -8.35
N PHE A 111 -10.11 -8.95 -8.59
CA PHE A 111 -9.62 -8.62 -9.93
C PHE A 111 -9.83 -9.79 -10.91
N ASP A 112 -9.43 -11.00 -10.52
CA ASP A 112 -9.51 -12.20 -11.35
C ASP A 112 -10.99 -12.56 -11.64
N SER A 113 -11.86 -12.51 -10.62
CA SER A 113 -13.29 -12.82 -10.77
C SER A 113 -14.05 -11.80 -11.63
N THR A 114 -13.74 -10.50 -11.50
CA THR A 114 -14.37 -9.46 -12.32
C THR A 114 -13.83 -9.41 -13.75
N SER A 115 -12.59 -9.84 -13.99
CA SER A 115 -12.02 -9.94 -15.35
C SER A 115 -12.86 -10.85 -16.25
N ALA A 116 -13.23 -12.03 -15.75
CA ALA A 116 -14.04 -12.99 -16.50
C ALA A 116 -15.41 -12.40 -16.86
N ALA A 117 -16.06 -11.72 -15.92
CA ALA A 117 -17.37 -11.10 -16.13
C ALA A 117 -17.32 -9.90 -17.11
N LEU A 118 -16.17 -9.22 -17.21
CA LEU A 118 -16.00 -8.10 -18.15
C LEU A 118 -15.88 -8.55 -19.60
N ILE A 119 -15.26 -9.70 -19.87
CA ILE A 119 -15.16 -10.28 -21.22
C ILE A 119 -16.56 -10.49 -21.83
N GLU A 120 -17.55 -10.79 -21.00
CA GLU A 120 -18.94 -11.01 -21.40
C GLU A 120 -19.75 -9.71 -21.55
N SER A 121 -19.22 -8.58 -21.08
CA SER A 121 -19.93 -7.29 -21.06
C SER A 121 -19.54 -6.39 -22.24
N SER A 122 -20.52 -5.87 -22.98
CA SER A 122 -20.30 -5.02 -24.15
C SER A 122 -20.19 -3.53 -23.83
N THR A 123 -20.26 -3.15 -22.56
CA THR A 123 -20.25 -1.75 -22.12
C THR A 123 -18.84 -1.31 -21.76
N THR A 124 -18.29 -0.39 -22.56
CA THR A 124 -17.06 0.33 -22.24
C THR A 124 -17.39 1.70 -21.69
N THR A 125 -16.94 1.97 -20.47
CA THR A 125 -17.06 3.27 -19.82
C THR A 125 -15.77 4.05 -20.07
N ALA A 126 -15.87 5.27 -20.58
CA ALA A 126 -14.70 6.13 -20.68
C ALA A 126 -14.22 6.55 -19.27
N PRO A 127 -12.90 6.56 -18.99
CA PRO A 127 -12.38 7.06 -17.72
C PRO A 127 -12.70 8.54 -17.57
N ARG A 128 -13.12 8.96 -16.38
CA ARG A 128 -13.53 10.33 -16.10
C ARG A 128 -12.37 11.28 -15.86
N ASP A 129 -11.28 10.78 -15.29
CA ASP A 129 -10.10 11.57 -14.95
C ASP A 129 -8.79 10.77 -15.13
N GLY A 130 -7.66 11.42 -14.84
CA GLY A 130 -6.34 10.78 -14.91
C GLY A 130 -6.19 9.60 -13.96
N THR A 131 -6.83 9.65 -12.78
CA THR A 131 -6.79 8.61 -11.75
C THR A 131 -7.47 7.33 -12.24
N GLU A 132 -8.66 7.44 -12.84
CA GLU A 132 -9.35 6.33 -13.49
C GLU A 132 -8.58 5.81 -14.71
N MET A 133 -7.96 6.71 -15.48
CA MET A 133 -7.12 6.30 -16.62
C MET A 133 -5.92 5.46 -16.18
N GLU A 134 -5.23 5.82 -15.09
CA GLU A 134 -4.11 5.04 -14.55
C GLU A 134 -4.56 3.63 -14.14
N LEU A 135 -5.73 3.50 -13.49
CA LEU A 135 -6.27 2.18 -13.12
C LEU A 135 -6.65 1.35 -14.34
N LYS A 136 -7.25 1.98 -15.36
CA LYS A 136 -7.57 1.33 -16.63
C LYS A 136 -6.31 0.83 -17.34
N ILE A 137 -5.28 1.68 -17.45
CA ILE A 137 -3.99 1.31 -18.04
C ILE A 137 -3.38 0.14 -17.28
N ALA A 138 -3.36 0.19 -15.95
CA ALA A 138 -2.87 -0.91 -15.12
C ALA A 138 -3.64 -2.22 -15.38
N SER A 139 -4.98 -2.17 -15.40
CA SER A 139 -5.85 -3.32 -15.69
C SER A 139 -5.51 -3.97 -17.05
N VAL A 140 -5.50 -3.18 -18.13
CA VAL A 140 -5.19 -3.66 -19.49
C VAL A 140 -3.75 -4.21 -19.57
N THR A 141 -2.81 -3.56 -18.87
CA THR A 141 -1.41 -3.97 -18.83
C THR A 141 -1.23 -5.30 -18.10
N ILE A 142 -1.98 -5.53 -17.00
CA ILE A 142 -1.98 -6.81 -16.28
C ILE A 142 -2.55 -7.92 -17.18
N GLN A 143 -3.66 -7.68 -17.88
CA GLN A 143 -4.20 -8.67 -18.82
C GLN A 143 -3.19 -8.99 -19.94
N SER A 144 -2.56 -7.95 -20.49
CA SER A 144 -1.52 -8.11 -21.51
C SER A 144 -0.27 -8.83 -21.01
N LEU A 145 -0.04 -8.92 -19.69
CA LEU A 145 1.07 -9.73 -19.17
C LEU A 145 0.80 -11.21 -19.40
N ASP A 146 -0.42 -11.70 -19.27
CA ASP A 146 -0.68 -13.14 -19.36
C ASP A 146 -0.56 -13.63 -20.81
N ASP A 147 -0.80 -12.74 -21.79
CA ASP A 147 -0.80 -13.07 -23.23
C ASP A 147 0.56 -12.91 -23.93
N ARG A 148 1.55 -12.28 -23.29
CA ARG A 148 2.84 -11.93 -23.94
C ARG A 148 3.93 -12.97 -23.74
N GLU A 149 4.59 -13.37 -24.82
CA GLU A 149 5.81 -14.17 -24.77
C GLU A 149 7.01 -13.36 -24.21
N PRO A 150 8.05 -14.03 -23.67
CA PRO A 150 9.28 -13.37 -23.26
C PRO A 150 9.91 -12.56 -24.42
N GLY A 151 10.23 -11.30 -24.17
CA GLY A 151 10.83 -10.41 -25.16
C GLY A 151 10.56 -8.92 -24.90
N PRO A 152 10.83 -8.04 -25.88
CA PRO A 152 10.73 -6.59 -25.73
C PRO A 152 9.32 -6.09 -25.35
N GLU A 153 8.30 -6.84 -25.77
CA GLU A 153 6.91 -6.55 -25.43
C GLU A 153 6.63 -6.77 -23.94
N LEU A 154 7.19 -7.82 -23.35
CA LEU A 154 7.08 -8.10 -21.92
C LEU A 154 7.81 -7.04 -21.08
N GLU A 155 8.98 -6.58 -21.54
CA GLU A 155 9.73 -5.48 -20.91
C GLU A 155 8.96 -4.16 -20.94
N SER A 156 8.30 -3.86 -22.07
CA SER A 156 7.45 -2.68 -22.20
C SER A 156 6.29 -2.72 -21.19
N THR A 157 5.66 -3.89 -21.03
CA THR A 157 4.59 -4.11 -20.04
C THR A 157 5.11 -3.91 -18.61
N LEU A 158 6.31 -4.43 -18.30
CA LEU A 158 6.95 -4.26 -17.00
C LEU A 158 7.22 -2.78 -16.69
N LEU A 159 7.70 -2.00 -17.67
CA LEU A 159 7.90 -0.56 -17.50
C LEU A 159 6.59 0.17 -17.20
N ILE A 160 5.51 -0.14 -17.92
CA ILE A 160 4.19 0.46 -17.69
C ILE A 160 3.70 0.17 -16.26
N LEU A 161 3.83 -1.08 -15.78
CA LEU A 161 3.50 -1.41 -14.40
C LEU A 161 4.41 -0.72 -13.39
N GLY A 162 5.69 -0.52 -13.71
CA GLY A 162 6.61 0.28 -12.91
C GLY A 162 6.16 1.73 -12.77
N TYR A 163 5.65 2.34 -13.84
CA TYR A 163 5.04 3.67 -13.78
C TYR A 163 3.75 3.68 -12.95
N ALA A 164 2.88 2.68 -13.13
CA ALA A 164 1.67 2.56 -12.32
C ALA A 164 1.98 2.45 -10.82
N ILE A 165 3.01 1.69 -10.42
CA ILE A 165 3.45 1.60 -9.02
C ILE A 165 3.83 2.98 -8.46
N LYS A 166 4.51 3.83 -9.25
CA LYS A 166 4.85 5.19 -8.82
C LYS A 166 3.60 6.03 -8.59
N SER A 167 2.66 6.01 -9.53
CA SER A 167 1.37 6.71 -9.40
C SER A 167 0.63 6.23 -8.15
N PHE A 168 0.58 4.92 -7.92
CA PHE A 168 -0.13 4.32 -6.78
C PHE A 168 0.49 4.71 -5.43
N ILE A 169 1.82 4.83 -5.35
CA ILE A 169 2.50 5.37 -4.17
C ILE A 169 2.05 6.81 -3.92
N GLN A 170 1.97 7.64 -4.96
CA GLN A 170 1.54 9.04 -4.84
C GLN A 170 0.08 9.17 -4.39
N TYR A 171 -0.81 8.33 -4.91
CA TYR A 171 -2.23 8.26 -4.51
C TYR A 171 -2.43 7.60 -3.15
N GLY A 172 -1.39 6.96 -2.58
CA GLY A 172 -1.47 6.26 -1.30
C GLY A 172 -2.15 4.89 -1.36
N TRP A 173 -2.35 4.31 -2.54
CA TRP A 173 -2.93 2.97 -2.74
C TRP A 173 -1.90 1.88 -2.49
N LEU A 174 -1.42 1.80 -1.25
CA LEU A 174 -0.32 0.91 -0.88
C LEU A 174 -0.68 -0.58 -1.04
N ASP A 175 -1.94 -0.96 -0.81
CA ASP A 175 -2.40 -2.33 -1.07
C ASP A 175 -2.34 -2.66 -2.58
N GLY A 176 -2.67 -1.68 -3.43
CA GLY A 176 -2.49 -1.79 -4.87
C GLY A 176 -1.02 -1.88 -5.30
N VAL A 177 -0.11 -1.17 -4.64
CA VAL A 177 1.35 -1.34 -4.85
C VAL A 177 1.77 -2.78 -4.54
N ALA A 178 1.33 -3.32 -3.39
CA ALA A 178 1.62 -4.70 -3.02
C ALA A 178 1.08 -5.70 -4.05
N PHE A 179 -0.13 -5.44 -4.56
CA PHE A 179 -0.75 -6.24 -5.61
C PHE A 179 0.05 -6.21 -6.92
N LEU A 180 0.39 -5.04 -7.45
CA LEU A 180 1.14 -4.91 -8.70
C LEU A 180 2.51 -5.59 -8.62
N ILE A 181 3.20 -5.46 -7.48
CA ILE A 181 4.47 -6.15 -7.25
C ILE A 181 4.29 -7.65 -7.28
N ARG A 182 3.24 -8.20 -6.64
CA ARG A 182 2.97 -9.64 -6.69
C ARG A 182 2.70 -10.11 -8.12
N ILE A 183 1.98 -9.32 -8.93
CA ILE A 183 1.75 -9.62 -10.34
C ILE A 183 3.07 -9.68 -11.13
N ILE A 184 3.92 -8.66 -11.00
CA ILE A 184 5.25 -8.63 -11.64
C ILE A 184 6.04 -9.89 -11.23
N ARG A 185 6.08 -10.21 -9.93
CA ARG A 185 6.88 -11.32 -9.42
C ARG A 185 6.47 -12.70 -9.94
N LYS A 186 5.24 -12.89 -10.45
CA LYS A 186 4.82 -14.18 -11.04
C LYS A 186 5.69 -14.58 -12.23
N ARG A 187 6.23 -13.59 -12.97
CA ARG A 187 7.07 -13.80 -14.17
C ARG A 187 8.50 -13.30 -13.98
N GLU A 188 8.96 -13.20 -12.73
CA GLU A 188 10.29 -12.64 -12.38
C GLU A 188 11.45 -13.29 -13.16
N ALA A 189 11.37 -14.59 -13.39
CA ALA A 189 12.40 -15.37 -14.09
C ALA A 189 12.45 -15.14 -15.61
N GLU A 190 11.42 -14.51 -16.18
CA GLU A 190 11.28 -14.28 -17.62
C GLU A 190 11.75 -12.88 -18.04
N TYR A 191 11.90 -11.96 -17.08
CA TYR A 191 12.36 -10.61 -17.36
C TYR A 191 13.87 -10.58 -17.55
N ASP A 192 14.32 -9.70 -18.45
CA ASP A 192 15.70 -9.28 -18.47
C ASP A 192 16.08 -8.66 -17.10
N ARG A 193 17.26 -9.06 -16.61
CA ARG A 193 17.71 -8.71 -15.27
C ARG A 193 18.00 -7.23 -15.13
N ASP A 194 18.47 -6.56 -16.18
CA ASP A 194 18.73 -5.13 -16.16
C ASP A 194 17.44 -4.32 -16.16
N PHE A 195 16.41 -4.76 -16.90
CA PHE A 195 15.08 -4.15 -16.85
C PHE A 195 14.42 -4.28 -15.47
N LEU A 196 14.44 -5.48 -14.89
CA LEU A 196 13.90 -5.71 -13.55
C LEU A 196 14.63 -4.87 -12.49
N ARG A 197 15.96 -4.72 -12.62
CA ARG A 197 16.74 -3.81 -11.79
C ARG A 197 16.27 -2.36 -11.92
N VAL A 198 16.11 -1.85 -13.15
CA VAL A 198 15.67 -0.47 -13.40
C VAL A 198 14.31 -0.19 -12.77
N VAL A 199 13.33 -1.08 -12.96
CA VAL A 199 12.00 -0.91 -12.37
C VAL A 199 12.05 -0.98 -10.85
N THR A 200 12.82 -1.92 -10.28
CA THR A 200 13.01 -2.05 -8.83
C THR A 200 13.63 -0.78 -8.22
N ASP A 201 14.67 -0.24 -8.84
CA ASP A 201 15.37 0.97 -8.39
C ASP A 201 14.46 2.20 -8.43
N GLN A 202 13.70 2.34 -9.52
CA GLN A 202 12.72 3.40 -9.69
C GLN A 202 11.57 3.34 -8.68
N MET A 203 11.07 2.13 -8.36
CA MET A 203 10.05 1.94 -7.33
C MET A 203 10.58 2.28 -5.94
N TYR A 204 11.82 1.88 -5.65
CA TYR A 204 12.48 2.17 -4.38
C TYR A 204 12.61 3.67 -4.15
N ASP A 205 13.16 4.41 -5.12
CA ASP A 205 13.36 5.86 -5.00
C ASP A 205 12.04 6.59 -4.75
N LYS A 206 10.96 6.17 -5.44
CA LYS A 206 9.64 6.77 -5.22
C LYS A 206 9.10 6.49 -3.83
N ALA A 207 9.34 5.30 -3.28
CA ALA A 207 8.94 4.98 -1.91
C ALA A 207 9.75 5.77 -0.87
N VAL A 208 11.05 5.99 -1.11
CA VAL A 208 11.89 6.85 -0.27
C VAL A 208 11.39 8.30 -0.26
N GLU A 209 11.07 8.85 -1.44
CA GLU A 209 10.53 10.21 -1.60
C GLU A 209 9.22 10.39 -0.83
N TYR A 210 8.34 9.39 -0.85
CA TYR A 210 6.99 9.53 -0.33
C TYR A 210 6.91 9.35 1.20
N ASN A 211 7.12 8.14 1.73
CA ASN A 211 7.17 7.92 3.18
C ASN A 211 7.61 6.50 3.59
N ARG A 212 7.85 6.39 4.91
CA ARG A 212 8.14 5.13 5.61
C ARG A 212 7.11 4.02 5.40
N LYS A 213 5.82 4.33 5.21
CA LYS A 213 4.77 3.31 5.01
C LYS A 213 4.94 2.62 3.65
N ALA A 214 5.23 3.38 2.59
CA ALA A 214 5.52 2.84 1.26
C ALA A 214 6.75 1.90 1.28
N LEU A 215 7.82 2.30 1.95
CA LEU A 215 9.02 1.46 2.10
C LEU A 215 8.74 0.12 2.81
N LYS A 216 7.91 0.13 3.87
CA LYS A 216 7.51 -1.10 4.56
C LYS A 216 6.71 -2.04 3.67
N VAL A 217 5.84 -1.49 2.83
CA VAL A 217 5.03 -2.28 1.90
C VAL A 217 5.93 -2.93 0.85
N ILE A 218 6.82 -2.15 0.21
CA ILE A 218 7.81 -2.70 -0.74
C ILE A 218 8.68 -3.76 -0.07
N ASP A 219 9.20 -3.54 1.14
CA ASP A 219 9.96 -4.55 1.89
C ASP A 219 9.15 -5.82 2.22
N THR A 220 7.83 -5.74 2.30
CA THR A 220 6.98 -6.92 2.54
C THR A 220 6.86 -7.80 1.30
N VAL A 221 6.78 -7.21 0.11
CA VAL A 221 6.51 -7.94 -1.14
C VAL A 221 7.72 -8.09 -2.07
N ALA A 222 8.76 -7.27 -1.90
CA ALA A 222 9.91 -7.15 -2.79
C ALA A 222 11.26 -6.99 -2.05
N SER A 223 11.37 -7.39 -0.77
CA SER A 223 12.65 -7.23 -0.03
C SER A 223 13.85 -7.87 -0.75
N GLU A 224 13.64 -9.03 -1.37
CA GLU A 224 14.69 -9.76 -2.11
C GLU A 224 15.19 -8.94 -3.30
N LEU A 225 14.27 -8.33 -4.06
CA LEU A 225 14.61 -7.45 -5.18
C LEU A 225 15.39 -6.21 -4.71
N ILE A 226 14.96 -5.57 -3.61
CA ILE A 226 15.70 -4.43 -3.03
C ILE A 226 17.11 -4.83 -2.61
N ILE A 227 17.23 -5.97 -1.95
CA ILE A 227 18.51 -6.53 -1.51
C ILE A 227 19.42 -6.87 -2.69
N GLN A 228 18.87 -7.39 -3.78
CA GLN A 228 19.64 -7.86 -4.93
C GLN A 228 20.02 -6.73 -5.89
N PHE A 229 19.14 -5.75 -6.09
CA PHE A 229 19.27 -4.75 -7.15
C PHE A 229 19.62 -3.36 -6.64
N VAL A 230 19.07 -2.94 -5.50
CA VAL A 230 19.23 -1.56 -4.99
C VAL A 230 20.40 -1.48 -4.02
N TRP A 231 20.36 -2.27 -2.93
CA TRP A 231 21.33 -2.18 -1.85
C TRP A 231 22.80 -2.33 -2.31
N PRO A 232 23.16 -3.30 -3.16
CA PRO A 232 24.56 -3.51 -3.55
C PRO A 232 25.14 -2.33 -4.33
N ASN A 233 24.28 -1.51 -4.95
CA ASN A 233 24.65 -0.37 -5.77
C ASN A 233 24.43 0.99 -5.07
N ALA A 234 23.69 1.02 -3.95
CA ALA A 234 23.29 2.24 -3.26
C ALA A 234 24.25 2.67 -2.14
N THR A 235 24.45 3.98 -1.96
CA THR A 235 25.20 4.50 -0.80
C THR A 235 24.47 4.23 0.51
N TYR A 236 25.20 4.26 1.62
CA TYR A 236 24.60 4.14 2.96
C TYR A 236 23.47 5.15 3.17
N ASP A 237 23.66 6.40 2.77
CA ASP A 237 22.66 7.46 2.93
C ASP A 237 21.38 7.18 2.12
N ARG A 238 21.51 6.61 0.91
CA ARG A 238 20.36 6.18 0.11
C ARG A 238 19.60 5.02 0.76
N MET A 239 20.29 4.14 1.48
CA MET A 239 19.69 2.98 2.16
C MET A 239 19.19 3.26 3.58
N LYS A 240 19.62 4.36 4.20
CA LYS A 240 19.24 4.72 5.57
C LYS A 240 17.72 4.82 5.77
N PRO A 241 16.92 5.46 4.89
CA PRO A 241 15.46 5.49 5.02
C PRO A 241 14.83 4.09 5.06
N TYR A 242 15.36 3.16 4.26
CA TYR A 242 14.91 1.76 4.24
C TYR A 242 15.23 1.04 5.55
N PHE A 243 16.43 1.22 6.09
CA PHE A 243 16.79 0.64 7.39
C PHE A 243 15.90 1.15 8.52
N GLU A 244 15.57 2.44 8.51
CA GLU A 244 14.65 3.04 9.47
C GLU A 244 13.22 2.53 9.29
N ALA A 245 12.78 2.33 8.04
CA ALA A 245 11.47 1.81 7.73
C ALA A 245 11.24 0.42 8.33
N ILE A 246 12.15 -0.51 8.05
CA ILE A 246 12.05 -1.92 8.42
C ILE A 246 12.36 -2.13 9.90
N GLY A 247 13.30 -1.36 10.44
CA GLY A 247 13.65 -1.36 11.84
C GLY A 247 14.64 -2.44 12.26
N ARG A 248 15.23 -2.20 13.44
CA ARG A 248 16.41 -2.90 13.95
C ARG A 248 16.27 -4.43 14.00
N ARG A 249 15.16 -4.96 14.52
CA ARG A 249 14.98 -6.41 14.72
C ARG A 249 15.07 -7.21 13.42
N ARG A 250 14.48 -6.72 12.33
CA ARG A 250 14.51 -7.40 11.03
C ARG A 250 15.90 -7.30 10.39
N LEU A 251 16.56 -6.15 10.50
CA LEU A 251 17.94 -5.99 10.06
C LEU A 251 18.94 -6.89 10.81
N GLU A 252 18.73 -7.11 12.12
CA GLU A 252 19.54 -8.04 12.91
C GLU A 252 19.36 -9.49 12.42
N ARG A 253 18.13 -9.93 12.14
CA ARG A 253 17.87 -11.25 11.55
C ARG A 253 18.54 -11.39 10.18
N TYR A 254 18.44 -10.35 9.34
CA TYR A 254 19.05 -10.33 8.02
C TYR A 254 20.59 -10.39 8.10
N ARG A 255 21.21 -9.63 9.01
CA ARG A 255 22.66 -9.71 9.28
C ARG A 255 23.10 -11.11 9.70
N LEU A 256 22.32 -11.79 10.54
CA LEU A 256 22.60 -13.16 10.95
C LEU A 256 22.51 -14.13 9.77
N HIS A 257 21.48 -13.99 8.92
CA HIS A 257 21.32 -14.80 7.72
C HIS A 257 22.52 -14.64 6.75
N LEU A 258 22.96 -13.41 6.49
CA LEU A 258 24.12 -13.15 5.62
C LEU A 258 25.43 -13.74 6.14
N ARG A 259 25.60 -13.88 7.45
CA ARG A 259 26.79 -14.55 8.03
C ARG A 259 26.79 -16.06 7.79
N LEU A 260 25.60 -16.65 7.64
CA LEU A 260 25.42 -18.08 7.39
C LEU A 260 25.52 -18.40 5.89
N VAL A 261 25.02 -17.51 5.02
CA VAL A 261 25.02 -17.69 3.57
C VAL A 261 26.27 -17.04 2.97
N LYS A 262 27.35 -17.81 2.79
CA LYS A 262 28.63 -17.34 2.19
C LYS A 262 28.56 -16.99 0.68
N LYS A 263 27.37 -16.89 0.07
CA LYS A 263 27.20 -16.86 -1.40
C LYS A 263 26.78 -15.51 -2.02
N HIS A 264 26.62 -14.45 -1.23
CA HIS A 264 26.20 -13.16 -1.78
C HIS A 264 27.42 -12.30 -2.19
N PRO A 265 27.53 -11.84 -3.46
CA PRO A 265 28.74 -11.23 -4.00
C PRO A 265 29.19 -9.95 -3.26
N ASP A 266 28.27 -9.27 -2.57
CA ASP A 266 28.55 -8.01 -1.85
C ASP A 266 28.33 -8.05 -0.33
N ILE A 267 28.45 -9.24 0.30
CA ILE A 267 28.20 -9.41 1.76
C ILE A 267 29.02 -8.42 2.61
N GLY A 268 30.27 -8.15 2.24
CA GLY A 268 31.15 -7.25 2.99
C GLY A 268 30.60 -5.83 3.10
N ARG A 269 30.10 -5.27 1.99
CA ARG A 269 29.49 -3.94 1.94
C ARG A 269 28.20 -3.90 2.74
N VAL A 270 27.30 -4.86 2.51
CA VAL A 270 26.01 -4.94 3.19
C VAL A 270 26.18 -5.06 4.72
N ILE A 271 27.15 -5.87 5.18
CA ILE A 271 27.47 -5.96 6.61
C ILE A 271 28.04 -4.64 7.14
N LYS A 272 28.87 -3.93 6.37
CA LYS A 272 29.42 -2.63 6.77
C LYS A 272 28.32 -1.60 6.99
N ASP A 273 27.37 -1.48 6.06
CA ASP A 273 26.23 -0.55 6.17
C ASP A 273 25.37 -0.87 7.40
N LEU A 274 25.09 -2.16 7.64
CA LEU A 274 24.36 -2.59 8.83
C LEU A 274 25.09 -2.25 10.13
N ASN A 275 26.41 -2.44 10.17
CA ASN A 275 27.21 -2.06 11.34
C ASN A 275 27.18 -0.56 11.60
N GLN A 276 27.27 0.25 10.54
CA GLN A 276 27.16 1.71 10.63
C GLN A 276 25.78 2.12 11.18
N PHE A 277 24.69 1.57 10.63
CA PHE A 277 23.33 1.84 11.10
C PHE A 277 23.14 1.49 12.58
N PHE A 278 23.63 0.33 13.02
CA PHE A 278 23.51 -0.06 14.43
C PHE A 278 24.37 0.80 15.36
N ALA A 279 25.53 1.28 14.91
CA ALA A 279 26.35 2.21 15.67
C ALA A 279 25.65 3.57 15.85
N GLU A 280 25.08 4.13 14.78
CA GLU A 280 24.29 5.38 14.82
C GLU A 280 23.10 5.26 15.78
N LYS A 281 22.30 4.19 15.66
CA LYS A 281 21.14 4.00 16.55
C LYS A 281 21.53 3.73 18.01
N LYS A 282 22.71 3.16 18.25
CA LYS A 282 23.24 3.00 19.61
C LYS A 282 23.54 4.39 20.20
N ILE A 283 24.22 5.26 19.46
CA ILE A 283 24.51 6.64 19.86
C ILE A 283 23.22 7.43 20.13
N ASP A 284 22.21 7.33 19.26
CA ASP A 284 20.91 7.99 19.46
C ASP A 284 20.23 7.57 20.77
N LEU A 285 20.31 6.28 21.13
CA LEU A 285 19.77 5.79 22.41
C LEU A 285 20.58 6.30 23.61
N PHE A 286 21.91 6.35 23.49
CA PHE A 286 22.77 6.91 24.55
C PHE A 286 22.47 8.39 24.80
N LEU A 287 22.30 9.18 23.73
CA LEU A 287 21.95 10.60 23.82
C LEU A 287 20.51 10.80 24.35
N LYS A 288 19.56 9.98 23.92
CA LYS A 288 18.14 10.10 24.32
C LYS A 288 17.86 9.69 25.76
N TYR A 289 18.62 8.73 26.30
CA TYR A 289 18.40 8.18 27.64
C TYR A 289 19.48 8.54 28.66
N GLY A 290 20.42 9.43 28.31
CA GLY A 290 21.37 10.00 29.27
C GLY A 290 22.19 8.95 30.02
N LEU A 291 22.56 7.84 29.37
CA LEU A 291 23.43 6.82 29.96
C LEU A 291 24.89 7.26 29.86
N TYR A 292 25.23 8.37 30.51
CA TYR A 292 26.61 8.67 30.90
C TYR A 292 26.89 7.93 32.21
N ARG A 293 27.86 7.01 32.18
CA ARG A 293 28.67 6.70 33.35
C ARG A 293 29.94 7.52 33.25
#